data_AF-A0A1H1QED7-F1
#
_entry.id   AF-A0A1H1QED7-F1
#
_cell.length_a   1.000
_cell.length_b   1.000
_cell.length_c   1.000
_cell.angle_alpha   90.00
_cell.angle_beta   90.00
_cell.angle_gamma   90.00
#
_symmetry.space_group_name_H-M   'P 1'
#
loop_
_entity.id
_entity.type
_entity.pdbx_description
1 polymer ?
#
loop_
_entity_poly.entity_id
_entity_poly.type
_entity_poly.pdbx_seq_one_letter_code
_entity_poly.pdbx_strand_id
1 'polypeptide(L)'
;MTDQPQPWDPQAQPQQPQQPQHPQQPPAQPTHAELYPQPEYGQPQPGQAQHAQPEHAQPTYGQPTYGQPQYGQAQYGPAQHGQAQYAQPAFGQPQYGQAPYGQPQYAQAPYASGYAQPGYPMQPPPKKPALLPAALPMSGLAYTQVLQPLERRVGRWFLAWAIAIGFFFAGQLISLALLMPGMVDFFLRLDPTAVPTDETEFAADMIAETIGSPLGMAGVNLAWASMIPGTIVAIAAFGKRAAGFASSVVGRWRWGTAGRAAIVILPIFALYIGLSLWLDPSIEWQWNPNWGLVAVVLLTTPLQATGEEFTFRGLLPQMMGGWLRHRYVPALVMLLPVAAVMLLQPATWWLSLLALAAAAIGPWVLRGRFGNAVWTGLATGLLFGAMHAHPSISATLQLSLVGFTCSMLTYRTGGLEAASVLHTANNVFIMVPLALTGTSAFGAQPVAGEDWLSFGITLLALALAYLAVHFTMRREQQLTEGSPAADLLAPPAPSVQQPQPVGAPAAP
;
A
#
# COMPACT_ATOMS: atom_id res chain seq x y z
N MET A 1 57.27 82.93 17.10
CA MET A 1 57.16 81.87 18.13
C MET A 1 55.69 81.55 18.25
N THR A 2 55.29 80.42 17.69
CA THR A 2 53.90 79.96 17.55
C THR A 2 53.89 78.44 17.85
N ASP A 3 52.72 77.84 17.66
CA ASP A 3 52.46 76.39 17.63
C ASP A 3 52.25 75.82 19.05
N GLN A 4 51.01 75.73 19.54
CA GLN A 4 49.90 74.82 19.16
C GLN A 4 50.11 73.38 19.67
N PRO A 5 49.21 72.83 20.51
CA PRO A 5 49.33 71.47 21.03
C PRO A 5 48.89 70.42 20.00
N GLN A 6 49.58 69.26 20.00
CA GLN A 6 49.15 68.06 19.29
C GLN A 6 48.10 67.28 20.10
N PRO A 7 47.17 66.55 19.44
CA PRO A 7 46.10 65.80 20.09
C PRO A 7 46.57 64.44 20.66
N TRP A 8 45.69 63.84 21.47
CA TRP A 8 45.91 62.58 22.19
C TRP A 8 45.76 61.33 21.31
N ASP A 9 46.74 60.42 21.38
CA ASP A 9 46.69 59.07 20.81
C ASP A 9 46.60 58.01 21.95
N PRO A 10 45.58 57.14 21.97
CA PRO A 10 45.45 56.10 23.01
C PRO A 10 46.33 54.84 22.86
N GLN A 11 47.15 54.66 21.81
CA GLN A 11 47.75 53.35 21.47
C GLN A 11 49.29 53.27 21.38
N ALA A 12 49.99 53.30 22.52
CA ALA A 12 51.24 52.56 22.84
C ALA A 12 51.74 52.99 24.26
N GLN A 13 52.64 52.33 25.02
CA GLN A 13 53.60 51.24 24.78
C GLN A 13 53.50 50.11 25.88
N PRO A 14 54.56 49.45 26.40
CA PRO A 14 54.93 48.09 25.96
C PRO A 14 54.89 47.00 27.08
N GLN A 15 55.31 45.77 26.71
CA GLN A 15 55.16 44.51 27.45
C GLN A 15 55.97 44.37 28.76
N GLN A 16 55.45 43.58 29.70
CA GLN A 16 56.20 42.79 30.71
C GLN A 16 55.46 41.45 31.02
N PRO A 17 56.05 40.47 31.75
CA PRO A 17 55.95 39.04 31.38
C PRO A 17 54.81 38.20 32.01
N GLN A 18 54.65 36.98 31.47
CA GLN A 18 53.67 35.96 31.87
C GLN A 18 54.03 35.21 33.17
N GLN A 19 53.00 34.82 33.95
CA GLN A 19 52.97 33.61 34.78
C GLN A 19 51.49 33.15 34.99
N PRO A 20 51.21 31.90 35.42
CA PRO A 20 49.96 31.19 35.10
C PRO A 20 48.77 31.44 36.05
N GLN A 21 47.57 31.09 35.57
CA GLN A 21 46.32 31.11 36.35
C GLN A 21 45.72 29.70 36.53
N HIS A 22 45.20 29.42 37.72
CA HIS A 22 44.29 28.30 38.02
C HIS A 22 42.85 28.82 38.24
N PRO A 23 41.81 28.03 37.98
CA PRO A 23 40.41 28.47 38.09
C PRO A 23 39.88 28.48 39.54
N GLN A 24 38.83 29.28 39.80
CA GLN A 24 38.19 29.45 41.11
C GLN A 24 36.75 28.89 41.15
N GLN A 25 36.27 28.55 42.34
CA GLN A 25 34.89 28.11 42.62
C GLN A 25 34.12 29.13 43.49
N PRO A 26 32.77 29.21 43.41
CA PRO A 26 31.92 30.00 44.29
C PRO A 26 31.58 29.28 45.64
N PRO A 27 31.08 29.99 46.67
CA PRO A 27 31.01 29.50 48.06
C PRO A 27 29.64 28.93 48.53
N ALA A 28 29.64 28.37 49.75
CA ALA A 28 28.49 27.85 50.51
C ALA A 28 28.21 28.74 51.77
N GLN A 29 27.33 28.47 52.75
CA GLN A 29 26.57 27.25 53.14
C GLN A 29 25.14 27.66 53.62
N PRO A 30 24.41 27.16 54.68
CA PRO A 30 24.76 26.44 55.93
C PRO A 30 24.03 25.06 56.07
N THR A 31 23.72 24.60 57.29
CA THR A 31 23.33 23.22 57.66
C THR A 31 22.21 23.15 58.71
N HIS A 32 21.59 21.97 58.91
CA HIS A 32 21.26 21.40 60.24
C HIS A 32 20.69 19.95 60.17
N ALA A 33 21.24 19.04 61.01
CA ALA A 33 20.69 17.75 61.50
C ALA A 33 20.30 16.64 60.46
N GLU A 34 20.26 15.34 60.77
CA GLU A 34 20.58 14.58 61.99
C GLU A 34 21.16 13.17 61.65
N LEU A 35 21.67 12.41 62.63
CA LEU A 35 22.46 11.19 62.41
C LEU A 35 21.79 9.90 62.92
N TYR A 36 21.58 8.91 62.03
CA TYR A 36 21.47 7.48 62.38
C TYR A 36 22.08 6.60 61.26
N PRO A 37 22.82 5.52 61.57
CA PRO A 37 23.54 4.72 60.58
C PRO A 37 22.72 3.56 59.96
N GLN A 38 22.98 3.27 58.70
CA GLN A 38 22.61 2.03 57.98
C GLN A 38 23.89 1.36 57.46
N PRO A 39 24.01 0.02 57.46
CA PRO A 39 25.26 -0.67 57.11
C PRO A 39 25.50 -0.76 55.60
N GLU A 40 26.77 -0.63 55.22
CA GLU A 40 27.26 -0.68 53.84
C GLU A 40 27.58 -2.12 53.41
N TYR A 41 26.92 -2.62 52.37
CA TYR A 41 27.21 -3.93 51.77
C TYR A 41 27.98 -3.74 50.45
N GLY A 42 29.31 -3.82 50.53
CA GLY A 42 30.19 -3.71 49.36
C GLY A 42 30.10 -4.90 48.39
N GLN A 43 30.22 -4.63 47.09
CA GLN A 43 30.31 -5.67 46.05
C GLN A 43 31.77 -6.16 45.87
N PRO A 44 32.02 -7.48 45.84
CA PRO A 44 33.31 -8.03 45.43
C PRO A 44 33.31 -8.50 43.97
N GLN A 45 34.27 -8.01 43.19
CA GLN A 45 35.00 -8.85 42.21
C GLN A 45 35.95 -9.79 43.03
N PRO A 46 36.39 -10.98 42.55
CA PRO A 46 36.85 -11.24 41.17
C PRO A 46 36.63 -12.69 40.64
N GLY A 47 37.30 -13.04 39.53
CA GLY A 47 37.78 -14.42 39.29
C GLY A 47 37.45 -15.03 37.93
N GLN A 48 38.49 -15.33 37.13
CA GLN A 48 38.42 -16.35 36.07
C GLN A 48 38.87 -17.70 36.63
N ALA A 49 38.22 -18.80 36.21
CA ALA A 49 38.64 -20.17 36.53
C ALA A 49 38.40 -21.10 35.33
N GLN A 50 39.20 -22.16 35.21
CA GLN A 50 39.13 -23.18 34.16
C GLN A 50 38.70 -24.54 34.75
N HIS A 51 38.58 -25.56 33.87
CA HIS A 51 38.29 -26.98 34.18
C HIS A 51 36.80 -27.29 34.46
N ALA A 52 36.23 -28.43 34.05
CA ALA A 52 36.65 -29.46 33.09
C ALA A 52 35.40 -30.20 32.51
N GLN A 53 35.55 -30.90 31.38
CA GLN A 53 34.52 -31.82 30.89
C GLN A 53 34.58 -33.18 31.61
N PRO A 54 33.42 -33.82 31.88
CA PRO A 54 33.31 -35.26 32.05
C PRO A 54 32.95 -35.93 30.72
N GLU A 55 33.80 -36.83 30.22
CA GLU A 55 33.40 -37.86 29.25
C GLU A 55 32.61 -38.97 29.96
N HIS A 56 31.74 -39.69 29.23
CA HIS A 56 31.83 -41.16 29.06
C HIS A 56 30.70 -41.76 28.21
N ALA A 57 30.99 -42.92 27.61
CA ALA A 57 30.09 -43.92 27.03
C ALA A 57 29.15 -43.51 25.87
N GLN A 58 29.56 -43.83 24.63
CA GLN A 58 28.63 -44.01 23.51
C GLN A 58 27.88 -45.36 23.61
N PRO A 59 26.56 -45.41 23.37
CA PRO A 59 25.86 -46.64 23.04
C PRO A 59 25.79 -46.83 21.52
N THR A 60 26.54 -47.80 20.98
CA THR A 60 26.49 -48.18 19.56
C THR A 60 25.23 -48.99 19.26
N TYR A 61 24.26 -48.38 18.57
CA TYR A 61 23.15 -49.09 17.91
C TYR A 61 23.01 -48.66 16.45
N GLY A 62 22.59 -49.59 15.60
CA GLY A 62 22.88 -49.57 14.16
C GLY A 62 22.09 -48.59 13.29
N GLN A 63 22.64 -48.29 12.11
CA GLN A 63 21.98 -47.49 11.06
C GLN A 63 20.71 -48.16 10.52
N PRO A 64 19.57 -47.45 10.44
CA PRO A 64 18.45 -47.87 9.61
C PRO A 64 18.72 -47.53 8.14
N THR A 65 19.05 -48.55 7.34
CA THR A 65 19.26 -48.41 5.89
C THR A 65 17.97 -47.97 5.17
N TYR A 66 17.89 -46.71 4.75
CA TYR A 66 16.86 -46.25 3.81
C TYR A 66 17.28 -46.62 2.38
N GLY A 67 16.60 -47.64 1.82
CA GLY A 67 16.81 -48.07 0.44
C GLY A 67 16.32 -47.04 -0.58
N GLN A 68 17.06 -46.86 -1.68
CA GLN A 68 16.58 -46.07 -2.82
C GLN A 68 15.46 -46.80 -3.57
N PRO A 69 14.46 -46.08 -4.12
CA PRO A 69 13.59 -46.63 -5.14
C PRO A 69 14.41 -47.00 -6.39
N GLN A 70 14.38 -48.28 -6.80
CA GLN A 70 14.98 -48.69 -8.07
C GLN A 70 14.18 -48.11 -9.25
N TYR A 71 14.90 -47.47 -10.19
CA TYR A 71 14.34 -47.13 -11.49
C TYR A 71 14.13 -48.42 -12.31
N GLY A 72 12.89 -48.71 -12.67
CA GLY A 72 12.59 -49.71 -13.70
C GLY A 72 12.97 -49.16 -15.07
N GLN A 73 13.83 -49.87 -15.81
CA GLN A 73 14.12 -49.51 -17.20
C GLN A 73 12.93 -49.85 -18.11
N ALA A 74 12.61 -48.93 -19.03
CA ALA A 74 11.95 -49.23 -20.29
C ALA A 74 12.98 -48.99 -21.42
N GLN A 75 12.96 -49.83 -22.46
CA GLN A 75 14.04 -49.89 -23.44
C GLN A 75 14.08 -48.70 -24.42
N TYR A 76 15.27 -48.39 -24.92
CA TYR A 76 15.52 -47.35 -25.90
C TYR A 76 14.85 -47.62 -27.26
N GLY A 77 14.27 -46.57 -27.86
CA GLY A 77 14.06 -46.42 -29.29
C GLY A 77 14.48 -45.01 -29.72
N PRO A 78 15.20 -44.82 -30.84
CA PRO A 78 15.77 -43.52 -31.20
C PRO A 78 14.72 -42.52 -31.69
N ALA A 79 14.80 -41.27 -31.20
CA ALA A 79 13.88 -40.20 -31.58
C ALA A 79 14.38 -39.41 -32.80
N GLN A 80 13.57 -39.37 -33.88
CA GLN A 80 13.80 -38.42 -34.97
C GLN A 80 13.41 -36.99 -34.55
N HIS A 81 14.18 -36.01 -35.02
CA HIS A 81 13.97 -34.60 -34.73
C HIS A 81 12.96 -33.98 -35.70
N GLY A 82 11.99 -33.22 -35.17
CA GLY A 82 11.10 -32.37 -35.95
C GLY A 82 11.10 -30.94 -35.39
N GLN A 83 11.58 -29.98 -36.16
CA GLN A 83 11.53 -28.56 -35.79
C GLN A 83 10.14 -27.97 -36.06
N ALA A 84 9.69 -27.06 -35.21
CA ALA A 84 8.44 -26.34 -35.43
C ALA A 84 8.66 -25.17 -36.42
N GLN A 85 7.85 -25.10 -37.48
CA GLN A 85 7.78 -23.95 -38.39
C GLN A 85 6.47 -23.19 -38.20
N TYR A 86 6.56 -21.86 -38.21
CA TYR A 86 5.41 -20.94 -38.24
C TYR A 86 4.83 -20.87 -39.66
N ALA A 87 3.52 -20.62 -39.75
CA ALA A 87 2.87 -20.17 -40.98
C ALA A 87 1.90 -19.02 -40.69
N GLN A 88 2.02 -17.92 -41.43
CA GLN A 88 1.01 -16.85 -41.53
C GLN A 88 0.14 -17.06 -42.78
N PRO A 89 -1.07 -16.49 -42.84
CA PRO A 89 -1.99 -16.70 -43.96
C PRO A 89 -1.56 -15.95 -45.23
N ALA A 90 -1.75 -16.57 -46.39
CA ALA A 90 -1.57 -15.95 -47.70
C ALA A 90 -2.91 -15.85 -48.46
N PHE A 91 -3.15 -14.71 -49.11
CA PHE A 91 -4.31 -14.52 -50.00
C PHE A 91 -4.04 -15.12 -51.39
N GLY A 92 -5.05 -15.75 -51.98
CA GLY A 92 -5.04 -16.21 -53.38
C GLY A 92 -6.46 -16.25 -53.94
N GLN A 93 -6.66 -15.69 -55.14
CA GLN A 93 -7.93 -15.69 -55.87
C GLN A 93 -8.02 -16.91 -56.84
N PRO A 94 -9.22 -17.30 -57.28
CA PRO A 94 -9.45 -18.62 -57.89
C PRO A 94 -9.14 -18.66 -59.40
N GLN A 95 -8.93 -19.86 -59.94
CA GLN A 95 -8.94 -20.09 -61.38
C GLN A 95 -9.65 -21.41 -61.74
N TYR A 96 -10.35 -21.41 -62.88
CA TYR A 96 -11.23 -22.49 -63.35
C TYR A 96 -10.45 -23.60 -64.10
N GLY A 97 -10.94 -24.84 -64.01
CA GLY A 97 -10.53 -25.97 -64.85
C GLY A 97 -11.60 -27.06 -64.86
N GLN A 98 -11.98 -27.58 -66.04
CA GLN A 98 -13.08 -28.54 -66.22
C GLN A 98 -12.65 -30.01 -66.10
N ALA A 99 -13.62 -30.88 -65.79
CA ALA A 99 -13.45 -32.35 -65.81
C ALA A 99 -13.49 -32.92 -67.25
N PRO A 100 -12.94 -34.14 -67.48
CA PRO A 100 -13.80 -35.30 -67.77
C PRO A 100 -13.24 -36.63 -67.19
N TYR A 101 -13.91 -37.80 -67.16
CA TYR A 101 -15.29 -38.20 -67.46
C TYR A 101 -15.62 -39.51 -66.70
N GLY A 102 -16.90 -39.92 -66.65
CA GLY A 102 -17.35 -41.25 -66.24
C GLY A 102 -18.88 -41.37 -66.28
N GLN A 103 -19.43 -42.24 -67.14
CA GLN A 103 -20.88 -42.42 -67.35
C GLN A 103 -21.33 -43.85 -66.95
N PRO A 104 -22.60 -44.27 -67.16
CA PRO A 104 -23.80 -43.76 -66.49
C PRO A 104 -24.71 -44.91 -65.96
N GLN A 105 -25.73 -44.62 -65.17
CA GLN A 105 -26.94 -45.46 -65.18
C GLN A 105 -28.24 -44.73 -64.80
N TYR A 106 -29.29 -45.13 -65.50
CA TYR A 106 -30.64 -44.59 -65.64
C TYR A 106 -31.36 -44.11 -64.37
N ALA A 107 -32.14 -43.04 -64.51
CA ALA A 107 -33.12 -42.59 -63.53
C ALA A 107 -34.56 -42.74 -64.07
N GLN A 108 -35.43 -43.35 -63.25
CA GLN A 108 -36.86 -43.05 -63.16
C GLN A 108 -37.40 -43.67 -61.86
N ALA A 109 -38.38 -43.03 -61.22
CA ALA A 109 -38.84 -43.37 -59.87
C ALA A 109 -40.36 -43.50 -59.78
N PRO A 110 -40.86 -44.45 -58.96
CA PRO A 110 -42.15 -44.28 -58.31
C PRO A 110 -42.10 -44.54 -56.79
N TYR A 111 -42.70 -43.58 -56.08
CA TYR A 111 -43.28 -43.57 -54.72
C TYR A 111 -43.56 -44.93 -54.03
N ALA A 112 -43.17 -45.08 -52.75
CA ALA A 112 -44.11 -45.15 -51.61
C ALA A 112 -43.45 -45.44 -50.23
N SER A 113 -44.04 -44.86 -49.18
CA SER A 113 -44.18 -45.36 -47.79
C SER A 113 -43.00 -46.04 -47.05
N GLY A 114 -42.43 -45.32 -46.06
CA GLY A 114 -41.51 -45.89 -45.06
C GLY A 114 -41.41 -45.05 -43.78
N TYR A 115 -42.13 -45.47 -42.72
CA TYR A 115 -42.20 -44.92 -41.36
C TYR A 115 -41.16 -43.85 -40.94
N ALA A 116 -41.62 -42.60 -40.79
CA ALA A 116 -40.88 -41.58 -40.08
C ALA A 116 -40.86 -41.87 -38.57
N GLN A 117 -39.72 -42.35 -38.06
CA GLN A 117 -39.44 -42.37 -36.62
C GLN A 117 -39.51 -40.94 -36.06
N PRO A 118 -40.24 -40.68 -34.95
CA PRO A 118 -40.21 -39.38 -34.28
C PRO A 118 -38.78 -39.09 -33.81
N GLY A 119 -38.10 -38.17 -34.48
CA GLY A 119 -36.75 -37.79 -34.13
C GLY A 119 -36.72 -37.17 -32.74
N TYR A 120 -36.12 -37.87 -31.77
CA TYR A 120 -35.82 -37.29 -30.46
C TYR A 120 -35.05 -35.98 -30.67
N PRO A 121 -35.53 -34.84 -30.16
CA PRO A 121 -34.82 -33.59 -30.32
C PRO A 121 -33.47 -33.72 -29.62
N MET A 122 -32.37 -33.65 -30.37
CA MET A 122 -31.03 -33.61 -29.78
C MET A 122 -30.99 -32.43 -28.82
N GLN A 123 -30.95 -32.72 -27.52
CA GLN A 123 -30.72 -31.69 -26.53
C GLN A 123 -29.36 -31.06 -26.86
N PRO A 124 -29.26 -29.72 -26.98
CA PRO A 124 -27.98 -29.09 -27.25
C PRO A 124 -27.00 -29.47 -26.15
N PRO A 125 -25.73 -29.77 -26.48
CA PRO A 125 -24.77 -30.31 -25.52
C PRO A 125 -24.74 -29.42 -24.27
N PRO A 126 -24.81 -30.00 -23.06
CA PRO A 126 -25.08 -29.25 -21.84
C PRO A 126 -24.09 -28.11 -21.72
N LYS A 127 -24.59 -26.87 -21.75
CA LYS A 127 -23.78 -25.65 -21.70
C LYS A 127 -22.82 -25.79 -20.52
N LYS A 128 -21.50 -25.84 -20.80
CA LYS A 128 -20.46 -25.95 -19.76
C LYS A 128 -20.83 -25.00 -18.63
N PRO A 129 -21.07 -25.48 -17.39
CA PRO A 129 -21.69 -24.69 -16.35
C PRO A 129 -20.92 -23.38 -16.18
N ALA A 130 -21.64 -22.27 -16.31
CA ALA A 130 -21.02 -20.94 -16.38
C ALA A 130 -20.08 -20.79 -15.18
N LEU A 131 -18.78 -20.59 -15.47
CA LEU A 131 -17.73 -20.68 -14.46
C LEU A 131 -17.99 -19.70 -13.33
N LEU A 132 -18.56 -20.20 -12.22
CA LEU A 132 -18.90 -19.41 -11.04
C LEU A 132 -17.69 -18.54 -10.65
N PRO A 133 -17.81 -17.20 -10.71
CA PRO A 133 -16.66 -16.33 -10.48
C PRO A 133 -16.10 -16.55 -9.07
N ALA A 134 -14.78 -16.42 -8.93
CA ALA A 134 -14.10 -16.86 -7.71
C ALA A 134 -14.36 -15.96 -6.50
N ALA A 135 -14.79 -14.72 -6.75
CA ALA A 135 -15.70 -13.99 -5.89
C ALA A 135 -16.73 -13.28 -6.80
N LEU A 136 -17.92 -13.02 -6.29
CA LEU A 136 -18.85 -12.06 -6.87
C LEU A 136 -19.22 -10.99 -5.82
N PRO A 137 -19.24 -9.70 -6.20
CA PRO A 137 -19.83 -8.63 -5.40
C PRO A 137 -21.33 -8.85 -5.15
N MET A 138 -21.66 -9.51 -4.02
CA MET A 138 -23.03 -9.63 -3.53
C MET A 138 -23.61 -8.23 -3.28
N SER A 139 -24.93 -8.06 -3.41
CA SER A 139 -25.60 -6.80 -3.03
C SER A 139 -25.50 -6.52 -1.52
N GLY A 140 -25.56 -5.25 -1.13
CA GLY A 140 -25.63 -4.84 0.28
C GLY A 140 -24.34 -5.00 1.10
N LEU A 141 -23.20 -5.24 0.47
CA LEU A 141 -21.88 -5.30 1.12
C LEU A 141 -21.21 -3.93 1.17
N ALA A 142 -20.50 -3.65 2.26
CA ALA A 142 -19.62 -2.47 2.36
C ALA A 142 -18.33 -2.69 1.56
N TYR A 143 -17.64 -1.60 1.18
CA TYR A 143 -16.46 -1.62 0.32
C TYR A 143 -15.37 -2.64 0.73
N THR A 144 -15.04 -2.74 2.02
CA THR A 144 -14.04 -3.69 2.54
C THR A 144 -14.49 -5.16 2.50
N GLN A 145 -15.75 -5.43 2.19
CA GLN A 145 -16.34 -6.78 2.15
C GLN A 145 -16.64 -7.26 0.72
N VAL A 146 -16.45 -6.42 -0.29
CA VAL A 146 -16.95 -6.62 -1.67
C VAL A 146 -16.50 -7.93 -2.29
N LEU A 147 -15.24 -8.30 -2.11
CA LEU A 147 -14.75 -9.63 -2.45
C LEU A 147 -15.14 -10.62 -1.36
N GLN A 148 -16.02 -11.56 -1.65
CA GLN A 148 -16.26 -12.76 -0.84
C GLN A 148 -15.66 -13.97 -1.57
N PRO A 149 -14.43 -14.42 -1.26
CA PRO A 149 -13.77 -15.50 -1.99
C PRO A 149 -14.46 -16.85 -1.76
N LEU A 150 -14.70 -17.59 -2.84
CA LEU A 150 -15.16 -18.97 -2.75
C LEU A 150 -14.00 -19.85 -2.27
N GLU A 151 -14.19 -20.54 -1.14
CA GLU A 151 -13.21 -21.46 -0.53
C GLU A 151 -12.62 -22.44 -1.56
N ARG A 152 -13.49 -22.99 -2.44
CA ARG A 152 -13.13 -23.91 -3.55
C ARG A 152 -12.27 -23.27 -4.66
N ARG A 153 -11.94 -21.98 -4.57
CA ARG A 153 -11.13 -21.21 -5.54
C ARG A 153 -10.10 -20.29 -4.88
N VAL A 154 -9.69 -20.58 -3.64
CA VAL A 154 -8.71 -19.80 -2.85
C VAL A 154 -7.40 -19.48 -3.59
N GLY A 155 -6.97 -20.31 -4.55
CA GLY A 155 -5.82 -20.03 -5.41
C GLY A 155 -5.89 -18.68 -6.16
N ARG A 156 -7.08 -18.13 -6.42
CA ARG A 156 -7.23 -16.78 -7.01
C ARG A 156 -7.04 -15.64 -6.02
N TRP A 157 -7.22 -15.89 -4.72
CA TRP A 157 -6.87 -14.95 -3.66
C TRP A 157 -5.35 -14.87 -3.50
N PHE A 158 -4.64 -16.02 -3.53
CA PHE A 158 -3.17 -16.04 -3.61
C PHE A 158 -2.63 -15.40 -4.90
N LEU A 159 -3.30 -15.60 -6.05
CA LEU A 159 -2.92 -14.95 -7.30
C LEU A 159 -3.06 -13.41 -7.22
N ALA A 160 -4.10 -12.90 -6.55
CA ALA A 160 -4.26 -11.46 -6.33
C ALA A 160 -3.09 -10.87 -5.51
N TRP A 161 -2.66 -11.57 -4.46
CA TRP A 161 -1.45 -11.21 -3.71
C TRP A 161 -0.19 -11.23 -4.57
N ALA A 162 0.04 -12.29 -5.34
CA ALA A 162 1.21 -12.40 -6.23
C ALA A 162 1.26 -11.28 -7.27
N ILE A 163 0.10 -10.88 -7.82
CA ILE A 163 -0.01 -9.73 -8.73
C ILE A 163 0.34 -8.42 -7.99
N ALA A 164 -0.26 -8.17 -6.83
CA ALA A 164 -0.02 -6.93 -6.09
C ALA A 164 1.44 -6.77 -5.66
N ILE A 165 2.06 -7.86 -5.16
CA ILE A 165 3.49 -7.91 -4.80
C ILE A 165 4.37 -7.71 -6.04
N GLY A 166 4.02 -8.32 -7.18
CA GLY A 166 4.74 -8.12 -8.44
C GLY A 166 4.69 -6.67 -8.95
N PHE A 167 3.55 -5.99 -8.81
CA PHE A 167 3.44 -4.57 -9.14
C PHE A 167 4.21 -3.68 -8.15
N PHE A 168 4.16 -3.97 -6.85
CA PHE A 168 4.98 -3.26 -5.85
C PHE A 168 6.48 -3.32 -6.21
N PHE A 169 7.02 -4.52 -6.48
CA PHE A 169 8.43 -4.64 -6.88
C PHE A 169 8.74 -4.00 -8.25
N ALA A 170 7.80 -4.03 -9.22
CA ALA A 170 7.95 -3.26 -10.45
C ALA A 170 8.01 -1.75 -10.20
N GLY A 171 7.22 -1.25 -9.25
CA GLY A 171 7.31 0.12 -8.73
C GLY A 171 8.67 0.43 -8.11
N GLN A 172 9.18 -0.44 -7.23
CA GLN A 172 10.52 -0.27 -6.63
C GLN A 172 11.64 -0.24 -7.67
N LEU A 173 11.54 -1.01 -8.77
CA LEU A 173 12.50 -0.95 -9.89
C LEU A 173 12.43 0.38 -10.65
N ILE A 174 11.23 0.96 -10.82
CA ILE A 174 11.05 2.31 -11.39
C ILE A 174 11.68 3.37 -10.47
N SER A 175 11.44 3.28 -9.15
CA SER A 175 12.08 4.19 -8.17
C SER A 175 13.59 4.10 -8.23
N LEU A 176 14.16 2.88 -8.14
CA LEU A 176 15.61 2.68 -8.22
C LEU A 176 16.20 3.29 -9.50
N ALA A 177 15.60 3.06 -10.66
CA ALA A 177 16.07 3.62 -11.93
C ALA A 177 16.02 5.16 -11.99
N LEU A 178 15.06 5.78 -11.30
CA LEU A 178 14.92 7.25 -11.21
C LEU A 178 15.77 7.87 -10.08
N LEU A 179 16.16 7.08 -9.08
CA LEU A 179 17.12 7.47 -8.04
C LEU A 179 18.58 7.38 -8.53
N MET A 180 18.90 6.46 -9.45
CA MET A 180 20.28 6.25 -9.93
C MET A 180 21.04 7.54 -10.32
N PRO A 181 20.46 8.52 -11.04
CA PRO A 181 21.18 9.75 -11.37
C PRO A 181 21.52 10.59 -10.13
N GLY A 182 20.64 10.65 -9.12
CA GLY A 182 20.91 11.32 -7.85
C GLY A 182 22.00 10.63 -7.04
N MET A 183 22.00 9.29 -7.00
CA MET A 183 23.05 8.51 -6.34
C MET A 183 24.42 8.75 -6.99
N VAL A 184 24.48 8.77 -8.33
CA VAL A 184 25.71 9.06 -9.07
C VAL A 184 26.18 10.49 -8.83
N ASP A 185 25.27 11.46 -8.79
CA ASP A 185 25.59 12.87 -8.54
C ASP A 185 26.15 13.10 -7.13
N PHE A 186 25.54 12.46 -6.11
CA PHE A 186 26.04 12.43 -4.72
C PHE A 186 27.45 11.86 -4.65
N PHE A 187 27.70 10.65 -5.17
CA PHE A 187 29.02 10.02 -5.13
C PHE A 187 30.07 10.72 -6.01
N LEU A 188 29.69 11.57 -6.97
CA LEU A 188 30.61 12.41 -7.74
C LEU A 188 30.95 13.74 -7.04
N ARG A 189 30.16 14.18 -6.06
CA ARG A 189 30.40 15.40 -5.27
C ARG A 189 30.96 15.15 -3.87
N LEU A 190 30.78 13.94 -3.33
CA LEU A 190 31.26 13.54 -2.01
C LEU A 190 32.77 13.77 -1.87
N ASP A 191 33.16 14.72 -1.03
CA ASP A 191 34.56 14.96 -0.67
C ASP A 191 35.05 13.84 0.27
N PRO A 192 36.02 13.00 -0.13
CA PRO A 192 36.52 11.90 0.71
C PRO A 192 37.19 12.34 2.01
N THR A 193 37.47 13.64 2.19
CA THR A 193 38.07 14.22 3.40
C THR A 193 37.04 14.82 4.36
N ALA A 194 35.78 14.99 3.93
CA ALA A 194 34.70 15.58 4.70
C ALA A 194 33.51 14.62 4.95
N VAL A 195 33.65 13.33 4.64
CA VAL A 195 32.61 12.31 4.88
C VAL A 195 32.29 12.22 6.38
N PRO A 196 31.02 12.30 6.80
CA PRO A 196 30.62 12.07 8.19
C PRO A 196 31.12 10.73 8.73
N THR A 197 31.60 10.72 9.98
CA THR A 197 31.97 9.49 10.69
C THR A 197 30.76 8.76 11.30
N ASP A 198 29.60 9.40 11.34
CA ASP A 198 28.33 8.78 11.75
C ASP A 198 27.62 8.22 10.52
N GLU A 199 27.37 6.91 10.51
CA GLU A 199 26.68 6.22 9.41
C GLU A 199 25.25 6.74 9.21
N THR A 200 24.61 7.27 10.25
CA THR A 200 23.24 7.81 10.19
C THR A 200 23.18 9.21 9.60
N GLU A 201 24.18 10.05 9.86
CA GLU A 201 24.35 11.37 9.24
C GLU A 201 24.61 11.22 7.73
N PHE A 202 25.59 10.37 7.37
CA PHE A 202 25.88 10.05 5.97
C PHE A 202 24.66 9.45 5.22
N ALA A 203 23.89 8.59 5.88
CA ALA A 203 22.66 8.03 5.28
C ALA A 203 21.56 9.10 5.10
N ALA A 204 21.44 10.04 6.03
CA ALA A 204 20.48 11.15 5.93
C ALA A 204 20.83 12.09 4.77
N ASP A 205 22.11 12.46 4.61
CA ASP A 205 22.58 13.30 3.50
C ASP A 205 22.36 12.62 2.14
N MET A 206 22.72 11.34 2.02
CA MET A 206 22.49 10.55 0.81
C MET A 206 21.00 10.49 0.45
N ILE A 207 20.12 10.35 1.44
CA ILE A 207 18.65 10.38 1.25
C ILE A 207 18.19 11.77 0.81
N ALA A 208 18.67 12.83 1.46
CA ALA A 208 18.29 14.22 1.20
C ALA A 208 18.66 14.66 -0.22
N GLU A 209 19.86 14.33 -0.71
CA GLU A 209 20.25 14.61 -2.10
C GLU A 209 19.54 13.67 -3.10
N THR A 210 19.59 12.36 -2.87
CA THR A 210 19.10 11.38 -3.86
C THR A 210 17.59 11.43 -4.01
N ILE A 211 16.84 11.23 -2.92
CA ILE A 211 15.38 11.19 -2.92
C ILE A 211 14.80 12.62 -2.98
N GLY A 212 15.50 13.60 -2.39
CA GLY A 212 15.09 15.00 -2.45
C GLY A 212 15.28 15.68 -3.80
N SER A 213 16.02 15.07 -4.73
CA SER A 213 16.02 15.50 -6.13
C SER A 213 14.63 15.38 -6.78
N PRO A 214 14.28 16.20 -7.79
CA PRO A 214 13.02 16.06 -8.52
C PRO A 214 12.82 14.66 -9.12
N LEU A 215 13.90 14.01 -9.56
CA LEU A 215 13.83 12.68 -10.17
C LEU A 215 13.65 11.57 -9.13
N GLY A 216 14.31 11.69 -7.97
CA GLY A 216 14.13 10.76 -6.84
C GLY A 216 12.73 10.84 -6.22
N MET A 217 12.21 12.05 -6.03
CA MET A 217 10.83 12.32 -5.64
C MET A 217 9.84 11.69 -6.62
N ALA A 218 10.07 11.84 -7.93
CA ALA A 218 9.27 11.18 -8.96
C ALA A 218 9.39 9.64 -8.89
N GLY A 219 10.57 9.12 -8.58
CA GLY A 219 10.82 7.69 -8.35
C GLY A 219 9.97 7.10 -7.24
N VAL A 220 10.03 7.68 -6.04
CA VAL A 220 9.23 7.27 -4.88
C VAL A 220 7.73 7.38 -5.18
N ASN A 221 7.30 8.49 -5.77
CA ASN A 221 5.88 8.69 -6.09
C ASN A 221 5.34 7.71 -7.14
N LEU A 222 6.11 7.41 -8.18
CA LEU A 222 5.71 6.47 -9.24
C LEU A 222 5.75 5.01 -8.77
N ALA A 223 6.61 4.66 -7.82
CA ALA A 223 6.61 3.34 -7.19
C ALA A 223 5.29 3.04 -6.49
N TRP A 224 4.82 3.95 -5.63
CA TRP A 224 3.52 3.79 -4.96
C TRP A 224 2.34 3.93 -5.93
N ALA A 225 2.42 4.81 -6.92
CA ALA A 225 1.40 4.92 -7.98
C ALA A 225 1.21 3.63 -8.78
N SER A 226 2.24 2.76 -8.89
CA SER A 226 2.13 1.44 -9.53
C SER A 226 1.09 0.51 -8.88
N MET A 227 0.75 0.77 -7.60
CA MET A 227 -0.28 0.01 -6.89
C MET A 227 -1.71 0.32 -7.36
N ILE A 228 -1.93 1.38 -8.15
CA ILE A 228 -3.22 1.65 -8.81
C ILE A 228 -3.51 0.53 -9.84
N PRO A 229 -2.73 0.34 -10.93
CA PRO A 229 -2.94 -0.78 -11.84
C PRO A 229 -2.72 -2.14 -11.15
N GLY A 230 -1.75 -2.24 -10.22
CA GLY A 230 -1.50 -3.48 -9.48
C GLY A 230 -2.72 -3.99 -8.72
N THR A 231 -3.40 -3.11 -7.97
CA THR A 231 -4.64 -3.46 -7.28
C THR A 231 -5.78 -3.73 -8.26
N ILE A 232 -5.93 -2.94 -9.33
CA ILE A 232 -6.98 -3.18 -10.35
C ILE A 232 -6.84 -4.57 -10.98
N VAL A 233 -5.62 -5.00 -11.33
CA VAL A 233 -5.35 -6.32 -11.91
C VAL A 233 -5.45 -7.44 -10.85
N ALA A 234 -5.01 -7.21 -9.62
CA ALA A 234 -5.17 -8.16 -8.50
C ALA A 234 -6.65 -8.44 -8.21
N ILE A 235 -7.50 -7.41 -8.13
CA ILE A 235 -8.95 -7.55 -7.95
C ILE A 235 -9.59 -8.20 -9.20
N ALA A 236 -9.08 -7.96 -10.41
CA ALA A 236 -9.53 -8.65 -11.63
C ALA A 236 -9.34 -10.18 -11.59
N ALA A 237 -8.36 -10.69 -10.83
CA ALA A 237 -8.12 -12.12 -10.69
C ALA A 237 -9.32 -12.91 -10.12
N PHE A 238 -10.25 -12.25 -9.42
CA PHE A 238 -11.46 -12.89 -8.89
C PHE A 238 -12.53 -13.15 -9.95
N GLY A 239 -12.64 -12.32 -10.99
CA GLY A 239 -13.62 -12.52 -12.06
C GLY A 239 -13.76 -11.39 -13.07
N LYS A 240 -14.43 -11.69 -14.20
CA LYS A 240 -14.85 -10.65 -15.16
C LYS A 240 -15.73 -9.62 -14.44
N ARG A 241 -15.49 -8.32 -14.68
CA ARG A 241 -16.08 -7.16 -13.98
C ARG A 241 -15.60 -6.90 -12.54
N ALA A 242 -14.80 -7.78 -11.91
CA ALA A 242 -14.31 -7.53 -10.54
C ALA A 242 -13.39 -6.31 -10.45
N ALA A 243 -12.54 -6.10 -11.46
CA ALA A 243 -11.51 -5.04 -11.50
C ALA A 243 -11.98 -3.63 -11.07
N GLY A 244 -13.21 -3.24 -11.43
CA GLY A 244 -13.75 -1.92 -11.09
C GLY A 244 -13.94 -1.70 -9.58
N PHE A 245 -14.19 -2.77 -8.82
CA PHE A 245 -14.37 -2.73 -7.37
C PHE A 245 -13.04 -2.55 -6.60
N ALA A 246 -11.91 -2.46 -7.30
CA ALA A 246 -10.69 -1.89 -6.75
C ALA A 246 -10.87 -0.43 -6.30
N SER A 247 -11.85 0.31 -6.84
CA SER A 247 -12.04 1.75 -6.58
C SER A 247 -13.22 2.10 -5.67
N SER A 248 -14.40 1.51 -5.91
CA SER A 248 -15.63 1.78 -5.14
C SER A 248 -16.65 0.65 -5.22
N VAL A 249 -17.66 0.66 -4.36
CA VAL A 249 -18.83 -0.24 -4.40
C VAL A 249 -19.67 -0.13 -5.68
N VAL A 250 -19.46 0.92 -6.48
CA VAL A 250 -20.13 1.13 -7.78
C VAL A 250 -19.37 0.44 -8.92
N GLY A 251 -18.18 -0.12 -8.65
CA GLY A 251 -17.35 -0.78 -9.65
C GLY A 251 -16.68 0.20 -10.64
N ARG A 252 -16.49 1.46 -10.25
CA ARG A 252 -15.76 2.48 -11.01
C ARG A 252 -15.34 3.66 -10.13
N TRP A 253 -14.34 4.41 -10.56
CA TRP A 253 -13.95 5.68 -9.94
C TRP A 253 -15.04 6.74 -10.15
N ARG A 254 -15.43 7.45 -9.09
CA ARG A 254 -16.52 8.44 -9.09
C ARG A 254 -15.97 9.85 -9.03
N TRP A 255 -15.63 10.41 -10.19
CA TRP A 255 -15.11 11.79 -10.33
C TRP A 255 -15.98 12.85 -9.63
N GLY A 256 -17.32 12.71 -9.65
CA GLY A 256 -18.21 13.61 -8.92
C GLY A 256 -18.11 13.50 -7.39
N THR A 257 -17.80 12.31 -6.86
CA THR A 257 -17.54 12.08 -5.43
C THR A 257 -16.17 12.67 -5.06
N ALA A 258 -15.14 12.45 -5.87
CA ALA A 258 -13.82 13.08 -5.70
C ALA A 258 -13.90 14.61 -5.70
N GLY A 259 -14.60 15.21 -6.68
CA GLY A 259 -14.77 16.67 -6.76
C GLY A 259 -15.55 17.26 -5.58
N ARG A 260 -16.63 16.59 -5.12
CA ARG A 260 -17.35 16.99 -3.90
C ARG A 260 -16.46 16.92 -2.66
N ALA A 261 -15.65 15.87 -2.52
CA ALA A 261 -14.71 15.74 -1.43
C ALA A 261 -13.64 16.85 -1.50
N ALA A 262 -13.10 17.17 -2.67
CA ALA A 262 -12.07 18.20 -2.85
C ALA A 262 -12.56 19.60 -2.44
N ILE A 263 -13.77 19.99 -2.85
CA ILE A 263 -14.40 21.27 -2.47
C ILE A 263 -14.49 21.43 -0.94
N VAL A 264 -14.67 20.34 -0.20
CA VAL A 264 -14.84 20.35 1.26
C VAL A 264 -13.51 20.19 2.01
N ILE A 265 -12.62 19.33 1.52
CA ILE A 265 -11.39 18.94 2.21
C ILE A 265 -10.25 19.93 1.94
N LEU A 266 -10.08 20.42 0.71
CA LEU A 266 -8.95 21.28 0.35
C LEU A 266 -8.92 22.59 1.16
N PRO A 267 -10.04 23.30 1.44
CA PRO A 267 -10.00 24.50 2.29
C PRO A 267 -9.63 24.20 3.74
N ILE A 268 -10.08 23.05 4.28
CA ILE A 268 -9.72 22.62 5.65
C ILE A 268 -8.23 22.32 5.72
N PHE A 269 -7.66 21.61 4.74
CA PHE A 269 -6.25 21.27 4.70
C PHE A 269 -5.34 22.47 4.40
N ALA A 270 -5.76 23.40 3.54
CA ALA A 270 -5.03 24.64 3.30
C ALA A 270 -4.94 25.49 4.59
N LEU A 271 -6.03 25.59 5.35
CA LEU A 271 -6.03 26.29 6.64
C LEU A 271 -5.23 25.54 7.72
N TYR A 272 -5.38 24.21 7.80
CA TYR A 272 -4.64 23.37 8.76
C TYR A 272 -3.13 23.43 8.52
N ILE A 273 -2.66 23.08 7.32
CA ILE A 273 -1.22 23.07 7.02
C ILE A 273 -0.67 24.49 7.01
N GLY A 274 -1.40 25.47 6.47
CA GLY A 274 -1.00 26.88 6.52
C GLY A 274 -0.87 27.43 7.96
N LEU A 275 -1.71 26.98 8.89
CA LEU A 275 -1.60 27.31 10.31
C LEU A 275 -0.41 26.60 10.96
N SER A 276 -0.22 25.30 10.70
CA SER A 276 0.93 24.55 11.23
C SER A 276 2.27 25.14 10.77
N LEU A 277 2.45 25.42 9.47
CA LEU A 277 3.66 26.02 8.90
C LEU A 277 3.87 27.50 9.29
N TRP A 278 2.87 28.14 9.93
CA TRP A 278 2.97 29.50 10.48
C TRP A 278 3.22 29.51 12.00
N LEU A 279 2.81 28.46 12.71
CA LEU A 279 3.07 28.26 14.14
C LEU A 279 4.44 27.62 14.43
N ASP A 280 5.00 26.89 13.46
CA ASP A 280 6.30 26.21 13.60
C ASP A 280 7.46 27.24 13.57
N PRO A 281 8.20 27.43 14.68
CA PRO A 281 9.30 28.39 14.73
C PRO A 281 10.60 27.87 14.11
N SER A 282 10.65 26.61 13.67
CA SER A 282 11.83 26.03 12.99
C SER A 282 11.85 26.32 11.48
N ILE A 283 10.73 26.75 10.91
CA ILE A 283 10.61 27.02 9.47
C ILE A 283 10.99 28.48 9.16
N GLU A 284 12.26 28.69 8.84
CA GLU A 284 12.68 29.92 8.16
C GLU A 284 12.13 29.97 6.73
N TRP A 285 11.11 30.81 6.52
CA TRP A 285 10.49 31.02 5.21
C TRP A 285 11.39 31.80 4.25
N GLN A 286 12.30 31.09 3.58
CA GLN A 286 13.17 31.62 2.52
C GLN A 286 12.57 31.36 1.13
N TRP A 287 12.52 32.35 0.24
CA TRP A 287 11.96 32.18 -1.11
C TRP A 287 13.02 31.71 -2.12
N ASN A 288 13.04 30.41 -2.42
CA ASN A 288 14.03 29.77 -3.29
C ASN A 288 13.42 28.62 -4.11
N PRO A 289 12.44 28.89 -5.01
CA PRO A 289 11.55 27.86 -5.53
C PRO A 289 12.22 26.86 -6.49
N ASN A 290 12.26 25.59 -6.09
CA ASN A 290 12.63 24.47 -6.94
C ASN A 290 11.43 24.06 -7.81
N TRP A 291 11.27 24.72 -8.96
CA TRP A 291 10.19 24.45 -9.90
C TRP A 291 10.13 23.00 -10.40
N GLY A 292 11.26 22.28 -10.39
CA GLY A 292 11.31 20.85 -10.67
C GLY A 292 10.56 20.03 -9.62
N LEU A 293 10.83 20.27 -8.34
CA LEU A 293 10.08 19.65 -7.24
C LEU A 293 8.61 20.07 -7.25
N VAL A 294 8.29 21.36 -7.43
CA VAL A 294 6.89 21.83 -7.51
C VAL A 294 6.12 21.10 -8.62
N ALA A 295 6.70 20.97 -9.82
CA ALA A 295 6.07 20.25 -10.92
C ALA A 295 5.90 18.76 -10.61
N VAL A 296 6.93 18.08 -10.07
CA VAL A 296 6.86 16.66 -9.73
C VAL A 296 5.82 16.39 -8.64
N VAL A 297 5.77 17.20 -7.58
CA VAL A 297 4.78 17.08 -6.50
C VAL A 297 3.37 17.22 -7.07
N LEU A 298 3.09 18.28 -7.84
CA LEU A 298 1.75 18.51 -8.40
C LEU A 298 1.30 17.43 -9.40
N LEU A 299 2.24 16.82 -10.13
CA LEU A 299 1.93 15.80 -11.14
C LEU A 299 1.91 14.35 -10.59
N THR A 300 2.69 14.04 -9.55
CA THR A 300 2.92 12.65 -9.11
C THR A 300 2.49 12.34 -7.68
N THR A 301 2.53 13.30 -6.73
CA THR A 301 2.02 13.08 -5.37
C THR A 301 0.53 12.69 -5.33
N PRO A 302 -0.38 13.24 -6.17
CA PRO A 302 -1.76 12.75 -6.26
C PRO A 302 -1.87 11.28 -6.68
N LEU A 303 -0.92 10.77 -7.48
CA LEU A 303 -0.89 9.38 -7.93
C LEU A 303 -0.28 8.46 -6.86
N GLN A 304 0.76 8.92 -6.14
CA GLN A 304 1.34 8.25 -4.97
C GLN A 304 0.29 8.03 -3.88
N ALA A 305 -0.30 9.12 -3.38
CA ALA A 305 -1.35 9.09 -2.37
C ALA A 305 -2.52 8.19 -2.80
N THR A 306 -2.93 8.24 -4.08
CA THR A 306 -3.97 7.35 -4.61
C THR A 306 -3.53 5.87 -4.61
N GLY A 307 -2.31 5.54 -5.02
CA GLY A 307 -1.79 4.17 -5.01
C GLY A 307 -1.67 3.57 -3.61
N GLU A 308 -1.34 4.39 -2.61
CA GLU A 308 -1.36 3.99 -1.21
C GLU A 308 -2.78 3.78 -0.69
N GLU A 309 -3.77 4.60 -1.08
CA GLU A 309 -5.18 4.30 -0.78
C GLU A 309 -5.66 3.00 -1.44
N PHE A 310 -5.30 2.74 -2.70
CA PHE A 310 -5.57 1.46 -3.37
C PHE A 310 -4.95 0.27 -2.62
N THR A 311 -3.83 0.46 -1.94
CA THR A 311 -3.18 -0.59 -1.12
C THR A 311 -3.82 -0.73 0.27
N PHE A 312 -3.78 0.31 1.08
CA PHE A 312 -4.10 0.25 2.52
C PHE A 312 -5.59 0.40 2.84
N ARG A 313 -6.38 1.01 1.94
CA ARG A 313 -7.82 1.20 2.12
C ARG A 313 -8.62 0.34 1.13
N GLY A 314 -8.04 0.03 -0.04
CA GLY A 314 -8.56 -0.90 -1.05
C GLY A 314 -8.20 -2.36 -0.80
N LEU A 315 -7.01 -2.77 -1.25
CA LEU A 315 -6.58 -4.17 -1.32
C LEU A 315 -6.55 -4.85 0.04
N LEU A 316 -5.80 -4.31 1.02
CA LEU A 316 -5.62 -4.96 2.32
C LEU A 316 -6.95 -5.15 3.07
N PRO A 317 -7.85 -4.14 3.19
CA PRO A 317 -9.16 -4.36 3.79
C PRO A 317 -10.05 -5.33 3.03
N GLN A 318 -10.00 -5.38 1.69
CA GLN A 318 -10.75 -6.38 0.92
C GLN A 318 -10.19 -7.80 1.09
N MET A 319 -8.86 -7.97 1.20
CA MET A 319 -8.24 -9.26 1.49
C MET A 319 -8.55 -9.76 2.91
N MET A 320 -8.82 -8.87 3.87
CA MET A 320 -9.30 -9.23 5.21
C MET A 320 -10.82 -9.45 5.29
N GLY A 321 -11.60 -8.47 4.81
CA GLY A 321 -13.06 -8.42 4.96
C GLY A 321 -13.82 -9.45 4.11
N GLY A 322 -13.15 -10.06 3.13
CA GLY A 322 -13.66 -11.24 2.42
C GLY A 322 -13.74 -12.51 3.26
N TRP A 323 -13.04 -12.58 4.39
CA TRP A 323 -12.90 -13.80 5.20
C TRP A 323 -13.48 -13.69 6.61
N LEU A 324 -14.43 -12.77 6.85
CA LEU A 324 -15.02 -12.51 8.19
C LEU A 324 -15.71 -13.72 8.84
N ARG A 325 -16.06 -14.75 8.05
CA ARG A 325 -16.50 -16.07 8.54
C ARG A 325 -15.39 -16.82 9.29
N HIS A 326 -14.15 -16.69 8.82
CA HIS A 326 -12.94 -17.32 9.32
C HIS A 326 -12.06 -16.26 9.99
N ARG A 327 -12.46 -15.82 11.19
CA ARG A 327 -11.93 -14.62 11.90
C ARG A 327 -10.42 -14.57 12.16
N TYR A 328 -9.68 -15.66 11.93
CA TYR A 328 -8.22 -15.69 12.01
C TYR A 328 -7.53 -15.17 10.74
N VAL A 329 -8.21 -15.18 9.59
CA VAL A 329 -7.62 -14.77 8.30
C VAL A 329 -7.20 -13.29 8.27
N PRO A 330 -7.93 -12.32 8.88
CA PRO A 330 -7.43 -10.95 9.00
C PRO A 330 -6.07 -10.82 9.70
N ALA A 331 -5.82 -11.60 10.76
CA ALA A 331 -4.51 -11.64 11.42
C ALA A 331 -3.44 -12.24 10.50
N LEU A 332 -3.75 -13.34 9.80
CA LEU A 332 -2.84 -13.97 8.83
C LEU A 332 -2.50 -13.01 7.67
N VAL A 333 -3.46 -12.20 7.22
CA VAL A 333 -3.25 -11.15 6.20
C VAL A 333 -2.30 -10.06 6.69
N MET A 334 -2.48 -9.57 7.92
CA MET A 334 -1.63 -8.49 8.45
C MET A 334 -0.27 -8.98 8.91
N LEU A 335 -0.09 -10.28 9.20
CA LEU A 335 1.19 -10.85 9.65
C LEU A 335 2.35 -10.57 8.67
N LEU A 336 2.13 -10.72 7.37
CA LEU A 336 3.18 -10.53 6.35
C LEU A 336 3.58 -9.04 6.21
N PRO A 337 2.66 -8.07 6.03
CA PRO A 337 2.99 -6.65 6.09
C PRO A 337 3.62 -6.22 7.43
N VAL A 338 3.10 -6.69 8.56
CA VAL A 338 3.65 -6.37 9.89
C VAL A 338 5.08 -6.87 10.05
N ALA A 339 5.39 -8.10 9.64
CA ALA A 339 6.76 -8.61 9.66
C ALA A 339 7.70 -7.84 8.73
N ALA A 340 7.23 -7.44 7.54
CA ALA A 340 8.01 -6.62 6.62
C ALA A 340 8.30 -5.22 7.18
N VAL A 341 7.32 -4.57 7.81
CA VAL A 341 7.50 -3.25 8.44
C VAL A 341 8.37 -3.35 9.69
N MET A 342 8.25 -4.39 10.51
CA MET A 342 9.15 -4.60 11.66
C MET A 342 10.61 -4.86 11.24
N LEU A 343 10.83 -5.45 10.06
CA LEU A 343 12.17 -5.66 9.50
C LEU A 343 12.77 -4.38 8.89
N LEU A 344 11.96 -3.60 8.17
CA LEU A 344 12.41 -2.37 7.49
C LEU A 344 12.46 -1.15 8.43
N GLN A 345 11.58 -1.10 9.43
CA GLN A 345 11.40 0.02 10.36
C GLN A 345 11.32 -0.50 11.81
N PRO A 346 12.45 -0.95 12.39
CA PRO A 346 12.46 -1.55 13.72
C PRO A 346 12.05 -0.58 14.84
N ALA A 347 12.20 0.73 14.66
CA ALA A 347 11.79 1.75 15.64
C ALA A 347 10.27 1.74 15.92
N THR A 348 9.45 1.48 14.89
CA THR A 348 7.98 1.52 14.96
C THR A 348 7.35 0.15 15.20
N TRP A 349 8.12 -0.82 15.71
CA TRP A 349 7.68 -2.20 15.98
C TRP A 349 6.36 -2.28 16.77
N TRP A 350 6.17 -1.38 17.73
CA TRP A 350 5.02 -1.34 18.61
C TRP A 350 3.72 -0.99 17.87
N LEU A 351 3.74 -0.07 16.90
CA LEU A 351 2.58 0.19 16.02
C LEU A 351 2.27 -1.03 15.16
N SER A 352 3.30 -1.72 14.66
CA SER A 352 3.14 -2.91 13.82
C SER A 352 2.48 -4.06 14.60
N LEU A 353 2.83 -4.23 15.88
CA LEU A 353 2.11 -5.17 16.77
C LEU A 353 0.69 -4.71 17.11
N LEU A 354 0.44 -3.42 17.32
CA LEU A 354 -0.92 -2.89 17.53
C LEU A 354 -1.80 -3.05 16.28
N ALA A 355 -1.23 -2.92 15.08
CA ALA A 355 -1.90 -3.19 13.81
C ALA A 355 -2.31 -4.67 13.69
N LEU A 356 -1.41 -5.58 14.05
CA LEU A 356 -1.69 -7.02 14.09
C LEU A 356 -2.77 -7.34 15.15
N ALA A 357 -2.69 -6.74 16.34
CA ALA A 357 -3.67 -6.91 17.41
C ALA A 357 -5.06 -6.40 17.00
N ALA A 358 -5.15 -5.25 16.31
CA ALA A 358 -6.41 -4.73 15.77
C ALA A 358 -7.05 -5.71 14.76
N ALA A 359 -6.25 -6.34 13.90
CA ALA A 359 -6.73 -7.35 12.95
C ALA A 359 -7.06 -8.70 13.61
N ALA A 360 -6.37 -9.08 14.68
CA ALA A 360 -6.60 -10.34 15.40
C ALA A 360 -7.81 -10.29 16.35
N ILE A 361 -8.01 -9.17 17.05
CA ILE A 361 -9.05 -9.00 18.08
C ILE A 361 -10.32 -8.36 17.49
N GLY A 362 -10.15 -7.40 16.58
CA GLY A 362 -11.23 -6.63 15.94
C GLY A 362 -12.41 -7.48 15.44
N PRO A 363 -12.21 -8.53 14.63
CA PRO A 363 -13.29 -9.38 14.11
C PRO A 363 -14.16 -10.08 15.17
N TRP A 364 -13.68 -10.18 16.42
CA TRP A 364 -14.39 -10.83 17.53
C TRP A 364 -15.21 -9.84 18.35
N VAL A 365 -14.66 -8.65 18.58
CA VAL A 365 -15.22 -7.60 19.45
C VAL A 365 -16.06 -6.58 18.66
N LEU A 366 -15.49 -6.02 17.59
CA LEU A 366 -16.07 -4.90 16.84
C LEU A 366 -16.87 -5.42 15.64
N ARG A 367 -18.14 -5.76 15.90
CA ARG A 367 -19.04 -6.42 14.94
C ARG A 367 -19.89 -5.44 14.11
N GLY A 368 -20.50 -5.97 13.04
CA GLY A 368 -21.35 -5.20 12.12
C GLY A 368 -20.56 -4.33 11.14
N ARG A 369 -21.27 -3.62 10.25
CA ARG A 369 -20.64 -2.82 9.18
C ARG A 369 -19.68 -1.75 9.73
N PHE A 370 -20.11 -1.01 10.77
CA PHE A 370 -19.28 0.01 11.41
C PHE A 370 -18.12 -0.59 12.20
N GLY A 371 -18.35 -1.63 13.02
CA GLY A 371 -17.27 -2.29 13.77
C GLY A 371 -16.18 -2.85 12.85
N ASN A 372 -16.57 -3.44 11.70
CA ASN A 372 -15.63 -3.88 10.67
C ASN A 372 -14.83 -2.74 10.06
N ALA A 373 -15.44 -1.58 9.81
CA ALA A 373 -14.72 -0.39 9.33
C ALA A 373 -13.72 0.12 10.39
N VAL A 374 -14.13 0.21 11.66
CA VAL A 374 -13.26 0.66 12.76
C VAL A 374 -12.04 -0.23 12.90
N TRP A 375 -12.20 -1.56 13.01
CA TRP A 375 -11.02 -2.40 13.23
C TRP A 375 -10.13 -2.56 11.99
N THR A 376 -10.70 -2.62 10.77
CA THR A 376 -9.88 -2.62 9.55
C THR A 376 -9.12 -1.29 9.39
N GLY A 377 -9.78 -0.17 9.69
CA GLY A 377 -9.16 1.15 9.66
C GLY A 377 -8.08 1.36 10.72
N LEU A 378 -8.26 0.81 11.92
CA LEU A 378 -7.22 0.79 12.95
C LEU A 378 -6.03 -0.06 12.49
N ALA A 379 -6.27 -1.29 12.02
CA ALA A 379 -5.22 -2.19 11.58
C ALA A 379 -4.39 -1.60 10.43
N THR A 380 -5.04 -1.03 9.41
CA THR A 380 -4.30 -0.44 8.27
C THR A 380 -3.76 0.95 8.56
N GLY A 381 -4.39 1.75 9.43
CA GLY A 381 -3.84 3.04 9.87
C GLY A 381 -2.62 2.93 10.78
N LEU A 382 -2.61 1.98 11.72
CA LEU A 382 -1.45 1.70 12.56
C LEU A 382 -0.28 1.18 11.72
N LEU A 383 -0.52 0.27 10.78
CA LEU A 383 0.48 -0.18 9.81
C LEU A 383 0.98 0.98 8.92
N PHE A 384 0.09 1.88 8.50
CA PHE A 384 0.45 3.02 7.66
C PHE A 384 1.43 3.97 8.35
N GLY A 385 1.15 4.38 9.60
CA GLY A 385 2.08 5.19 10.39
C GLY A 385 3.40 4.47 10.65
N ALA A 386 3.36 3.16 10.94
CA ALA A 386 4.56 2.37 11.21
C ALA A 386 5.59 2.40 10.05
N MET A 387 5.15 2.40 8.80
CA MET A 387 6.05 2.47 7.63
C MET A 387 6.81 3.79 7.52
N HIS A 388 6.25 4.87 8.07
CA HIS A 388 6.77 6.23 7.90
C HIS A 388 7.87 6.62 8.91
N ALA A 389 8.24 5.69 9.81
CA ALA A 389 9.55 5.67 10.47
C ALA A 389 9.98 6.92 11.27
N HIS A 390 9.04 7.76 11.70
CA HIS A 390 9.40 8.99 12.40
C HIS A 390 9.90 8.71 13.82
N PRO A 391 10.97 9.37 14.30
CA PRO A 391 11.51 9.13 15.66
C PRO A 391 10.54 9.58 16.76
N SER A 392 9.69 10.57 16.49
CA SER A 392 8.61 11.00 17.40
C SER A 392 7.39 10.09 17.35
N ILE A 393 6.87 9.78 18.53
CA ILE A 393 5.63 9.06 18.77
C ILE A 393 4.43 9.87 18.29
N SER A 394 4.36 11.17 18.58
CA SER A 394 3.22 12.03 18.23
C SER A 394 3.05 12.13 16.70
N ALA A 395 4.14 12.35 15.96
CA ALA A 395 4.14 12.38 14.50
C ALA A 395 3.78 11.01 13.89
N THR A 396 4.30 9.91 14.46
CA THR A 396 3.94 8.55 13.98
C THR A 396 2.46 8.24 14.22
N LEU A 397 1.89 8.68 15.35
CA LEU A 397 0.46 8.60 15.64
C LEU A 397 -0.38 9.54 14.75
N GLN A 398 0.13 10.72 14.39
CA GLN A 398 -0.48 11.65 13.44
C GLN A 398 -0.63 11.01 12.05
N LEU A 399 0.42 10.35 11.57
CA LEU A 399 0.43 9.57 10.32
C LEU A 399 -0.55 8.38 10.41
N SER A 400 -0.60 7.67 11.54
CA SER A 400 -1.62 6.63 11.76
C SER A 400 -3.05 7.17 11.83
N LEU A 401 -3.25 8.41 12.25
CA LEU A 401 -4.55 9.06 12.31
C LEU A 401 -5.03 9.48 10.92
N VAL A 402 -4.16 10.01 10.05
CA VAL A 402 -4.42 10.15 8.60
C VAL A 402 -4.76 8.77 8.00
N GLY A 403 -3.97 7.76 8.37
CA GLY A 403 -4.21 6.33 8.18
C GLY A 403 -5.68 5.94 8.38
N PHE A 404 -6.15 6.08 9.61
CA PHE A 404 -7.49 5.76 10.08
C PHE A 404 -8.59 6.62 9.44
N THR A 405 -8.39 7.93 9.29
CA THR A 405 -9.38 8.86 8.75
C THR A 405 -9.69 8.57 7.27
N CYS A 406 -8.68 8.25 6.46
CA CYS A 406 -8.89 7.74 5.10
C CYS A 406 -9.74 6.46 5.07
N SER A 407 -9.52 5.53 6.01
CA SER A 407 -10.33 4.32 6.15
C SER A 407 -11.77 4.62 6.56
N MET A 408 -12.00 5.61 7.43
CA MET A 408 -13.35 6.07 7.81
C MET A 408 -14.06 6.80 6.66
N LEU A 409 -13.34 7.61 5.87
CA LEU A 409 -13.88 8.22 4.64
C LEU A 409 -14.23 7.18 3.58
N THR A 410 -13.40 6.14 3.45
CA THR A 410 -13.63 5.01 2.53
C THR A 410 -14.91 4.25 2.91
N TYR A 411 -15.09 3.93 4.19
CA TYR A 411 -16.35 3.37 4.70
C TYR A 411 -17.53 4.31 4.46
N ARG A 412 -17.39 5.60 4.82
CA ARG A 412 -18.48 6.57 4.77
C ARG A 412 -18.92 6.93 3.34
N THR A 413 -18.04 6.83 2.34
CA THR A 413 -18.36 7.15 0.94
C THR A 413 -18.48 5.91 0.04
N GLY A 414 -18.13 4.71 0.51
CA GLY A 414 -18.19 3.48 -0.28
C GLY A 414 -17.08 3.33 -1.33
N GLY A 415 -15.95 4.03 -1.20
CA GLY A 415 -14.85 3.98 -2.15
C GLY A 415 -13.71 4.92 -1.79
N LEU A 416 -12.61 4.80 -2.52
CA LEU A 416 -11.34 5.47 -2.19
C LEU A 416 -11.34 6.97 -2.47
N GLU A 417 -12.31 7.49 -3.24
CA GLU A 417 -12.21 8.83 -3.84
C GLU A 417 -12.04 9.97 -2.82
N ALA A 418 -12.72 9.90 -1.67
CA ALA A 418 -12.57 10.90 -0.61
C ALA A 418 -11.30 10.71 0.22
N ALA A 419 -10.82 9.47 0.35
CA ALA A 419 -9.55 9.16 1.03
C ALA A 419 -8.36 9.64 0.21
N SER A 420 -8.33 9.35 -1.10
CA SER A 420 -7.26 9.79 -2.00
C SER A 420 -7.20 11.31 -2.10
N VAL A 421 -8.35 12.00 -2.04
CA VAL A 421 -8.40 13.48 -1.94
C VAL A 421 -7.80 13.98 -0.63
N LEU A 422 -8.14 13.37 0.53
CA LEU A 422 -7.57 13.79 1.82
C LEU A 422 -6.07 13.56 1.87
N HIS A 423 -5.60 12.40 1.41
CA HIS A 423 -4.19 12.06 1.39
C HIS A 423 -3.40 12.92 0.39
N THR A 424 -3.96 13.18 -0.80
CA THR A 424 -3.38 14.14 -1.75
C THR A 424 -3.29 15.53 -1.13
N ALA A 425 -4.33 16.00 -0.44
CA ALA A 425 -4.31 17.29 0.23
C ALA A 425 -3.21 17.35 1.30
N ASN A 426 -3.13 16.33 2.17
CA ASN A 426 -2.09 16.22 3.20
C ASN A 426 -0.68 16.37 2.60
N ASN A 427 -0.36 15.57 1.58
CA ASN A 427 1.01 15.51 1.06
C ASN A 427 1.32 16.74 0.19
N VAL A 428 0.40 17.19 -0.68
CA VAL A 428 0.63 18.34 -1.57
C VAL A 428 0.71 19.66 -0.79
N PHE A 429 -0.12 19.88 0.23
CA PHE A 429 -0.05 21.13 1.01
C PHE A 429 1.19 21.20 1.91
N ILE A 430 1.86 20.08 2.24
CA ILE A 430 3.16 20.07 2.91
C ILE A 430 4.30 20.22 1.89
N MET A 431 4.29 19.42 0.83
CA MET A 431 5.39 19.33 -0.12
C MET A 431 5.55 20.56 -1.03
N VAL A 432 4.46 21.26 -1.39
CA VAL A 432 4.56 22.45 -2.25
C VAL A 432 5.22 23.64 -1.53
N PRO A 433 4.86 24.01 -0.29
CA PRO A 433 5.61 24.99 0.49
C PRO A 433 7.11 24.70 0.60
N LEU A 434 7.50 23.48 0.95
CA LEU A 434 8.90 23.09 1.02
C LEU A 434 9.60 23.23 -0.34
N ALA A 435 8.96 22.79 -1.42
CA ALA A 435 9.50 22.96 -2.77
C ALA A 435 9.63 24.45 -3.19
N LEU A 436 8.86 25.36 -2.59
CA LEU A 436 8.99 26.81 -2.77
C LEU A 436 10.11 27.45 -1.91
N THR A 437 10.52 26.80 -0.81
CA THR A 437 11.77 27.13 -0.08
C THR A 437 13.00 26.44 -0.67
N GLY A 438 12.82 25.61 -1.70
CA GLY A 438 13.86 24.84 -2.38
C GLY A 438 14.17 23.49 -1.71
N THR A 439 13.56 23.24 -0.56
CA THR A 439 13.72 22.04 0.27
C THR A 439 12.82 20.91 -0.25
N SER A 440 13.26 19.66 -0.16
CA SER A 440 12.37 18.52 -0.38
C SER A 440 11.77 18.04 0.95
N ALA A 441 10.61 17.37 0.91
CA ALA A 441 10.06 16.72 2.11
C ALA A 441 10.90 15.54 2.64
N PHE A 442 11.97 15.14 1.95
CA PHE A 442 12.94 14.12 2.37
C PHE A 442 14.30 14.72 2.78
N GLY A 443 14.51 16.03 2.60
CA GLY A 443 15.68 16.79 3.08
C GLY A 443 15.31 17.87 4.10
N ALA A 444 14.04 17.95 4.50
CA ALA A 444 13.63 18.72 5.67
C ALA A 444 14.05 17.94 6.93
N GLN A 445 14.78 18.59 7.84
CA GLN A 445 15.23 17.97 9.08
C GLN A 445 14.02 17.64 9.98
N PRO A 446 13.96 16.45 10.59
CA PRO A 446 12.86 16.09 11.48
C PRO A 446 12.91 16.96 12.74
N VAL A 447 11.77 17.54 13.13
CA VAL A 447 11.66 18.36 14.34
C VAL A 447 12.04 17.53 15.56
N ALA A 448 13.00 18.00 16.35
CA ALA A 448 13.56 17.27 17.47
C ALA A 448 12.59 17.24 18.67
N GLY A 449 12.21 16.03 19.11
CA GLY A 449 11.31 15.81 20.25
C GLY A 449 9.87 15.52 19.85
N GLU A 450 8.95 15.62 20.82
CA GLU A 450 7.53 15.30 20.63
C GLU A 450 6.66 16.54 20.50
N ASP A 451 6.00 16.72 19.34
CA ASP A 451 5.01 17.77 19.16
C ASP A 451 3.58 17.24 19.35
N TRP A 452 3.03 17.44 20.54
CA TRP A 452 1.63 17.12 20.85
C TRP A 452 0.64 18.22 20.43
N LEU A 453 1.11 19.43 20.11
CA LEU A 453 0.29 20.53 19.64
C LEU A 453 -0.09 20.33 18.17
N SER A 454 0.89 20.05 17.29
CA SER A 454 0.62 19.68 15.89
C SER A 454 -0.22 18.40 15.79
N PHE A 455 0.03 17.40 16.64
CA PHE A 455 -0.85 16.22 16.75
C PHE A 455 -2.31 16.62 17.08
N GLY A 456 -2.52 17.51 18.06
CA GLY A 456 -3.85 18.00 18.44
C GLY A 456 -4.55 18.82 17.33
N ILE A 457 -3.80 19.70 16.67
CA ILE A 457 -4.27 20.47 15.50
C ILE A 457 -4.66 19.53 14.36
N THR A 458 -3.87 18.49 14.10
CA THR A 458 -4.14 17.50 13.05
C THR A 458 -5.37 16.65 13.37
N LEU A 459 -5.52 16.22 14.63
CA LEU A 459 -6.72 15.52 15.10
C LEU A 459 -7.98 16.37 14.87
N LEU A 460 -7.92 17.68 15.15
CA LEU A 460 -9.01 18.60 14.86
C LEU A 460 -9.28 18.73 13.35
N ALA A 461 -8.24 18.92 12.53
CA ALA A 461 -8.36 19.04 11.08
C ALA A 461 -8.97 17.78 10.42
N LEU A 462 -8.52 16.60 10.83
CA LEU A 462 -9.02 15.30 10.37
C LEU A 462 -10.46 15.05 10.84
N ALA A 463 -10.81 15.41 12.07
CA ALA A 463 -12.18 15.35 12.58
C ALA A 463 -13.11 16.28 11.79
N LEU A 464 -12.69 17.53 11.52
CA LEU A 464 -13.44 18.49 10.71
C LEU A 464 -13.63 18.00 9.28
N ALA A 465 -12.58 17.49 8.62
CA ALA A 465 -12.67 16.93 7.28
C ALA A 465 -13.62 15.72 7.20
N TYR A 466 -13.53 14.79 8.16
CA TYR A 466 -14.46 13.66 8.24
C TYR A 466 -15.91 14.10 8.50
N LEU A 467 -16.15 15.01 9.45
CA LEU A 467 -17.49 15.53 9.75
C LEU A 467 -18.09 16.29 8.58
N ALA A 468 -17.30 17.11 7.89
CA ALA A 468 -17.75 17.88 6.74
C ALA A 468 -18.16 16.98 5.57
N VAL A 469 -17.36 15.94 5.25
CA VAL A 469 -17.76 14.88 4.30
C VAL A 469 -18.99 14.13 4.81
N HIS A 470 -19.03 13.77 6.11
CA HIS A 470 -20.15 13.04 6.70
C HIS A 470 -21.48 13.81 6.60
N PHE A 471 -21.47 15.14 6.74
CA PHE A 471 -22.69 15.94 6.70
C PHE A 471 -23.08 16.44 5.30
N THR A 472 -22.13 16.67 4.39
CA THR A 472 -22.42 17.10 3.01
C THR A 472 -22.72 15.92 2.08
N MET A 473 -21.94 14.83 2.17
CA MET A 473 -21.97 13.71 1.23
C MET A 473 -22.92 12.59 1.71
N ARG A 474 -24.14 12.95 2.17
CA ARG A 474 -25.15 12.01 2.72
C ARG A 474 -25.79 11.09 1.69
N ARG A 475 -25.72 11.42 0.40
CA ARG A 475 -26.35 10.66 -0.71
C ARG A 475 -25.37 9.78 -1.50
N GLU A 476 -24.12 9.64 -1.05
CA GLU A 476 -23.16 8.73 -1.69
C GLU A 476 -23.54 7.26 -1.45
N GLN A 477 -23.41 6.44 -2.48
CA GLN A 477 -23.64 5.00 -2.39
C GLN A 477 -22.54 4.32 -1.55
N GLN A 478 -22.93 3.77 -0.39
CA GLN A 478 -22.02 3.10 0.57
C GLN A 478 -21.94 1.57 0.38
N LEU A 479 -22.89 0.99 -0.34
CA LEU A 479 -23.08 -0.46 -0.49
C LEU A 479 -23.19 -0.88 -1.96
N THR A 480 -22.88 -2.14 -2.26
CA THR A 480 -22.94 -2.78 -3.60
C THR A 480 -24.34 -2.99 -4.17
N GLU A 481 -25.31 -2.14 -3.82
CA GLU A 481 -26.67 -2.16 -4.37
C GLU A 481 -26.64 -1.91 -5.89
N GLY A 482 -27.45 -2.65 -6.65
CA GLY A 482 -27.42 -2.62 -8.12
C GLY A 482 -26.15 -3.20 -8.77
N SER A 483 -25.37 -4.00 -8.02
CA SER A 483 -24.20 -4.71 -8.54
C SER A 483 -24.56 -5.65 -9.71
N PRO A 484 -23.91 -5.55 -10.90
CA PRO A 484 -24.09 -6.48 -12.02
C PRO A 484 -23.63 -7.93 -11.78
N ALA A 485 -23.27 -8.24 -10.53
CA ALA A 485 -22.98 -9.57 -10.01
C ALA A 485 -24.10 -10.09 -9.09
N ALA A 486 -24.84 -9.20 -8.43
CA ALA A 486 -26.08 -9.56 -7.73
C ALA A 486 -27.15 -10.01 -8.74
N ASP A 487 -27.23 -9.36 -9.90
CA ASP A 487 -28.15 -9.74 -11.00
C ASP A 487 -27.86 -11.14 -11.57
N LEU A 488 -26.65 -11.67 -11.38
CA LEU A 488 -26.26 -13.03 -11.77
C LEU A 488 -26.55 -14.09 -10.69
N LEU A 489 -26.96 -13.66 -9.50
CA LEU A 489 -27.26 -14.49 -8.34
C LEU A 489 -28.72 -14.34 -7.85
N ALA A 490 -29.42 -13.31 -8.31
CA ALA A 490 -30.88 -13.25 -8.22
C ALA A 490 -31.46 -14.48 -8.95
N PRO A 491 -32.47 -15.17 -8.37
CA PRO A 491 -33.21 -16.16 -9.14
C PRO A 491 -33.83 -15.45 -10.36
N PRO A 492 -33.88 -16.09 -11.54
CA PRO A 492 -34.57 -15.49 -12.68
C PRO A 492 -35.99 -15.18 -12.26
N ALA A 493 -36.43 -13.93 -12.46
CA ALA A 493 -37.79 -13.53 -12.14
C ALA A 493 -38.76 -14.55 -12.75
N PRO A 494 -39.71 -15.10 -11.98
CA PRO A 494 -40.59 -16.16 -12.46
C PRO A 494 -41.24 -15.64 -13.74
N SER A 495 -41.00 -16.35 -14.85
CA SER A 495 -41.48 -15.92 -16.15
C SER A 495 -42.98 -15.77 -16.05
N VAL A 496 -43.46 -14.53 -16.08
CA VAL A 496 -44.89 -14.22 -16.14
C VAL A 496 -45.38 -14.84 -17.44
N GLN A 497 -45.93 -16.05 -17.33
CA GLN A 497 -46.67 -16.67 -18.40
C GLN A 497 -47.82 -15.72 -18.68
N GLN A 498 -47.68 -14.96 -19.77
CA GLN A 498 -48.83 -14.28 -20.35
C GLN A 498 -49.89 -15.36 -20.52
N PRO A 499 -51.07 -15.24 -19.89
CA PRO A 499 -52.09 -16.27 -19.99
C PRO A 499 -52.37 -16.46 -21.48
N GLN A 500 -52.19 -17.69 -21.98
CA GLN A 500 -52.46 -17.95 -23.38
C GLN A 500 -53.89 -17.53 -23.68
N PRO A 501 -54.15 -16.82 -24.79
CA PRO A 501 -55.49 -16.40 -25.14
C PRO A 501 -56.36 -17.65 -25.30
N VAL A 502 -57.22 -17.90 -24.32
CA VAL A 502 -58.17 -19.02 -24.32
C VAL A 502 -59.01 -18.88 -25.58
N GLY A 503 -59.07 -19.97 -26.35
CA GLY A 503 -59.41 -19.91 -27.78
C GLY A 503 -60.67 -19.13 -28.08
N ALA A 504 -60.59 -18.23 -29.06
CA ALA A 504 -61.77 -17.60 -29.63
C ALA A 504 -62.72 -18.70 -30.16
N PRO A 505 -64.02 -18.68 -29.82
CA PRO A 505 -64.96 -19.64 -30.37
C PRO A 505 -65.06 -19.46 -31.88
N ALA A 506 -65.10 -20.57 -32.62
CA ALA A 506 -65.38 -20.52 -34.05
C ALA A 506 -66.80 -19.96 -34.27
N ALA A 507 -66.90 -18.86 -35.03
CA ALA A 507 -68.18 -18.36 -35.53
C ALA A 507 -68.71 -19.31 -36.63
N PRO A 508 -70.04 -19.44 -36.77
CA PRO A 508 -70.68 -20.38 -37.72
C PRO A 508 -70.57 -19.93 -39.18
#